data_AF-A0A0X8HGR1-F1
#
_entry.id   AF-A0A0X8HGR1-F1
#
_cell.length_a   1.000
_cell.length_b   1.000
_cell.length_c   1.000
_cell.angle_alpha   90.00
_cell.angle_beta   90.00
_cell.angle_gamma   90.00
#
_symmetry.space_group_name_H-M   'P 1'
#
loop_
_entity.id
_entity.type
_entity.pdbx_description
1 polymer ?
#
loop_
_entity_poly.entity_id
_entity_poly.type
_entity_poly.pdbx_seq_one_letter_code
_entity_poly.pdbx_strand_id
1 'polypeptide(L)'
;MDIVVSSNFERLLFEAYERDGDAVRGLLERFQFEPTALAEAPLARLRKLFASHSVDDTTILEVIREAHHRTKEVLDPHTATGYRAAERARADAQTPMITLATAHPAKFAEAVVKAGFPGVPLPPHMDDLLEREERYTVLPAELAEVQKFVVENRR
;
A
#
# COMPACT_ATOMS: atom_id res chain seq x y z
N MET A 1 -4.44 -2.89 2.24
CA MET A 1 -3.51 -2.55 1.13
C MET A 1 -3.74 -3.60 0.05
N ASP A 2 -4.81 -3.43 -0.72
CA ASP A 2 -5.48 -4.59 -1.32
C ASP A 2 -5.05 -4.71 -2.78
N ILE A 3 -4.05 -5.56 -3.01
CA ILE A 3 -3.50 -5.85 -4.33
C ILE A 3 -3.42 -7.36 -4.52
N VAL A 4 -3.73 -7.83 -5.72
CA VAL A 4 -3.57 -9.24 -6.09
C VAL A 4 -2.15 -9.51 -6.56
N VAL A 5 -1.59 -8.60 -7.36
CA VAL A 5 -0.22 -8.66 -7.86
C VAL A 5 0.45 -7.31 -7.63
N SER A 6 1.62 -7.31 -7.00
CA SER A 6 2.43 -6.11 -6.85
C SER A 6 3.14 -5.78 -8.16
N SER A 7 2.64 -4.79 -8.88
CA SER A 7 3.11 -4.43 -10.23
C SER A 7 4.60 -4.06 -10.29
N ASN A 8 5.16 -3.52 -9.19
CA ASN A 8 6.58 -3.18 -9.13
C ASN A 8 7.48 -4.33 -8.68
N PHE A 9 6.91 -5.47 -8.24
CA PHE A 9 7.71 -6.60 -7.75
C PHE A 9 8.60 -7.21 -8.85
N GLU A 10 8.18 -7.12 -10.11
CA GLU A 10 9.00 -7.50 -11.28
C GLU A 10 10.35 -6.78 -11.31
N ARG A 11 10.40 -5.48 -10.97
CA ARG A 11 11.67 -4.73 -10.94
C ARG A 11 12.63 -5.28 -9.88
N LEU A 12 12.10 -5.69 -8.73
CA LEU A 12 12.89 -6.30 -7.67
C LEU A 12 13.36 -7.72 -8.06
N LEU A 13 12.49 -8.49 -8.73
CA LEU A 13 12.86 -9.79 -9.28
C LEU A 13 13.99 -9.66 -10.31
N PHE A 14 13.94 -8.65 -11.18
CA PHE A 14 15.01 -8.37 -12.15
C PHE A 14 16.37 -8.18 -11.47
N GLU A 15 16.45 -7.37 -10.41
CA GLU A 15 17.70 -7.22 -9.66
C GLU A 15 18.09 -8.52 -8.92
N ALA A 16 17.13 -9.25 -8.35
CA ALA A 16 17.38 -10.51 -7.66
C ALA A 16 17.88 -11.62 -8.61
N TYR A 17 17.46 -11.59 -9.87
CA TYR A 17 17.91 -12.47 -10.95
C TYR A 17 19.09 -11.88 -11.73
N GLU A 18 19.83 -10.95 -11.12
CA GLU A 18 21.09 -10.41 -11.69
C GLU A 18 20.89 -9.76 -13.07
N ARG A 19 19.71 -9.15 -13.26
CA ARG A 19 19.27 -8.49 -14.48
C ARG A 19 19.11 -9.43 -15.68
N ASP A 20 18.88 -10.71 -15.42
CA ASP A 20 18.49 -11.69 -16.44
C ASP A 20 17.00 -11.52 -16.79
N GLY A 21 16.74 -10.80 -17.89
CA GLY A 21 15.39 -10.55 -18.38
C GLY A 21 14.69 -11.81 -18.91
N ASP A 22 15.44 -12.79 -19.42
CA ASP A 22 14.86 -14.03 -19.94
C ASP A 22 14.39 -14.93 -18.79
N ALA A 23 15.17 -15.01 -17.71
CA ALA A 23 14.79 -15.73 -16.51
C ALA A 23 13.55 -15.12 -15.84
N VAL A 24 13.47 -13.79 -15.72
CA VAL A 24 12.30 -13.09 -15.15
C VAL A 24 11.08 -13.26 -16.04
N ARG A 25 11.22 -13.12 -17.36
CA ARG A 25 10.11 -13.38 -18.30
C ARG A 25 9.56 -14.79 -18.12
N GLY A 26 10.42 -15.81 -18.14
CA GLY A 26 9.99 -17.19 -17.96
C GLY A 26 9.35 -17.46 -16.59
N LEU A 27 9.82 -16.80 -15.53
CA LEU A 27 9.21 -16.87 -14.20
C LEU A 27 7.78 -16.29 -14.19
N LEU A 28 7.59 -15.10 -14.76
CA LEU A 28 6.29 -14.43 -14.79
C LEU A 28 5.30 -15.10 -15.73
N GLU A 29 5.76 -15.62 -16.87
CA GLU A 29 4.93 -16.42 -17.79
C GLU A 29 4.39 -17.67 -17.11
N ARG A 30 5.20 -18.41 -16.33
CA ARG A 30 4.71 -19.56 -15.55
C ARG A 30 3.72 -19.14 -14.46
N PHE A 31 4.00 -18.05 -13.75
CA PHE A 31 3.16 -17.55 -12.67
C PHE A 31 1.73 -17.20 -13.12
N GLN A 32 1.52 -16.87 -14.40
CA GLN A 32 0.18 -16.64 -14.95
C GLN A 32 -0.71 -17.89 -14.95
N PHE A 33 -0.12 -19.08 -14.95
CA PHE A 33 -0.85 -20.34 -15.09
C PHE A 33 -0.77 -21.23 -13.85
N GLU A 34 0.29 -21.10 -13.04
CA GLU A 34 0.49 -21.93 -11.86
C GLU A 34 1.23 -21.22 -10.72
N PRO A 35 1.02 -21.65 -9.47
CA PRO A 35 1.83 -21.19 -8.34
C PRO A 35 3.31 -21.42 -8.64
N THR A 36 4.09 -20.34 -8.62
CA THR A 36 5.50 -20.36 -9.01
C THR A 36 6.37 -19.94 -7.83
N ALA A 37 7.36 -20.76 -7.48
CA ALA A 37 8.36 -20.44 -6.48
C ALA A 37 9.56 -19.72 -7.10
N LEU A 38 10.19 -18.83 -6.32
CA LEU A 38 11.48 -18.25 -6.69
C LEU A 38 12.58 -19.29 -6.53
N ALA A 39 13.61 -19.22 -7.38
CA ALA A 39 14.80 -20.05 -7.19
C ALA A 39 15.55 -19.66 -5.89
N GLU A 40 16.30 -20.60 -5.32
CA GLU A 40 16.93 -20.40 -4.01
C GLU A 40 17.91 -19.23 -4.00
N ALA A 41 18.76 -19.09 -5.03
CA ALA A 41 19.74 -18.00 -5.11
C ALA A 41 19.10 -16.59 -5.12
N PRO A 42 18.14 -16.26 -6.00
CA PRO A 42 17.46 -14.96 -5.95
C PRO A 42 16.68 -14.75 -4.65
N LEU A 43 16.02 -15.78 -4.13
CA LEU A 43 15.31 -15.69 -2.85
C LEU A 43 16.26 -15.39 -1.67
N ALA A 44 17.41 -16.05 -1.63
CA ALA A 44 18.44 -15.81 -0.62
C ALA A 44 19.02 -14.40 -0.70
N ARG A 45 19.17 -13.84 -1.91
CA ARG A 45 19.56 -12.43 -2.10
C ARG A 45 18.51 -11.47 -1.54
N LEU A 46 17.23 -11.72 -1.83
CA LEU A 46 16.13 -10.90 -1.31
C LEU A 46 16.06 -10.94 0.22
N ARG A 47 16.16 -12.13 0.83
CA ARG A 47 16.10 -12.32 2.29
C ARG A 47 17.25 -11.63 3.06
N LYS A 48 18.36 -11.30 2.38
CA LYS A 48 19.45 -10.50 3.00
C LYS A 48 19.09 -9.02 3.13
N LEU A 49 18.18 -8.52 2.31
CA LEU A 49 17.86 -7.08 2.20
C LEU A 49 16.44 -6.75 2.66
N PHE A 50 15.52 -7.69 2.57
CA PHE A 50 14.09 -7.48 2.81
C PHE A 50 13.57 -8.46 3.85
N ALA A 51 12.74 -7.93 4.75
CA ALA A 51 11.84 -8.69 5.60
C ALA A 51 10.40 -8.26 5.29
N SER A 52 9.43 -9.12 5.58
CA SER A 52 8.01 -8.81 5.41
C SER A 52 7.21 -9.28 6.61
N HIS A 53 6.08 -8.62 6.83
CA HIS A 53 5.12 -8.98 7.87
C HIS A 53 3.71 -8.60 7.40
N SER A 54 2.75 -9.48 7.65
CA SER A 54 1.33 -9.20 7.39
C SER A 54 0.65 -8.77 8.68
N VAL A 55 -0.30 -7.85 8.57
CA VAL A 55 -1.10 -7.35 9.69
C VAL A 55 -2.55 -7.42 9.26
N ASP A 56 -3.40 -8.04 10.07
CA ASP A 56 -4.84 -8.13 9.80
C ASP A 56 -5.60 -6.90 10.30
N ASP A 57 -6.85 -6.75 9.85
CA ASP A 57 -7.68 -5.60 10.16
C ASP A 57 -7.91 -5.39 11.67
N THR A 58 -8.08 -6.46 12.43
CA THR A 58 -8.25 -6.40 13.89
C THR A 58 -7.01 -5.79 14.53
N THR A 59 -5.83 -6.29 14.16
CA THR A 59 -4.54 -5.82 14.65
C THR A 59 -4.28 -4.38 14.22
N ILE A 60 -4.70 -3.96 13.02
CA ILE A 60 -4.59 -2.57 12.56
C ILE A 60 -5.32 -1.62 13.53
N LEU A 61 -6.56 -1.96 13.94
CA LEU A 61 -7.31 -1.12 14.89
C LEU A 61 -6.65 -1.04 16.26
N GLU A 62 -6.06 -2.14 16.74
CA GLU A 62 -5.27 -2.16 17.97
C GLU A 62 -4.05 -1.24 17.88
N VAL A 63 -3.32 -1.32 16.76
CA VAL A 63 -2.12 -0.50 16.53
C VAL A 63 -2.44 0.98 16.52
N ILE A 64 -3.56 1.39 15.91
CA ILE A 64 -3.98 2.80 15.92
C ILE A 64 -4.18 3.28 17.37
N ARG A 65 -4.82 2.48 18.22
CA ARG A 65 -5.01 2.80 19.65
C ARG A 65 -3.70 2.85 20.41
N GLU A 66 -2.83 1.86 20.22
CA GLU A 66 -1.52 1.77 20.88
C GLU A 66 -0.60 2.94 20.51
N ALA A 67 -0.54 3.29 19.23
CA ALA A 67 0.23 4.41 18.73
C ALA A 67 -0.25 5.72 19.37
N HIS A 68 -1.55 6.01 19.31
CA HIS A 68 -2.11 7.20 19.95
C HIS A 68 -1.87 7.23 21.46
N HIS A 69 -2.00 6.09 22.16
CA HIS A 69 -1.70 6.03 23.58
C HIS A 69 -0.26 6.48 23.88
N ARG A 70 0.71 5.98 23.10
CA ARG A 70 2.15 6.23 23.26
C ARG A 70 2.61 7.60 22.79
N THR A 71 2.10 8.08 21.65
CA THR A 71 2.66 9.26 20.95
C THR A 71 1.67 10.42 20.84
N LYS A 72 0.39 10.18 21.12
CA LYS A 72 -0.73 11.11 20.85
C LYS A 72 -1.02 11.33 19.37
N GLU A 73 -0.38 10.57 18.48
CA GLU A 73 -0.67 10.57 17.05
C GLU A 73 -1.72 9.53 16.70
N VAL A 74 -2.73 9.90 15.91
CA VAL A 74 -3.67 8.96 15.30
C VAL A 74 -3.11 8.56 13.95
N LEU A 75 -2.97 7.25 13.71
CA LEU A 75 -2.47 6.74 12.44
C LEU A 75 -3.62 6.37 11.51
N ASP A 76 -3.41 6.53 10.21
CA ASP A 76 -4.25 5.89 9.19
C ASP A 76 -3.94 4.37 9.15
N PRO A 77 -4.85 3.52 8.61
CA PRO A 77 -4.66 2.07 8.60
C PRO A 77 -3.40 1.62 7.85
N HIS A 78 -2.97 2.34 6.80
CA HIS A 78 -1.77 1.99 6.03
C HIS A 78 -0.50 2.26 6.85
N THR A 79 -0.44 3.43 7.50
CA THR A 79 0.66 3.76 8.41
C THR A 79 0.70 2.82 9.61
N ALA A 80 -0.45 2.45 10.17
CA ALA A 80 -0.54 1.48 11.26
C ALA A 80 0.01 0.09 10.87
N THR A 81 -0.31 -0.40 9.66
CA THR A 81 0.27 -1.63 9.12
C THR A 81 1.79 -1.55 9.03
N GLY A 82 2.33 -0.47 8.45
CA GLY A 82 3.77 -0.25 8.34
C GLY A 82 4.45 -0.14 9.72
N TYR A 83 3.78 0.52 10.66
CA TYR A 83 4.25 0.70 12.03
C TYR A 83 4.39 -0.65 12.75
N ARG A 84 3.36 -1.50 12.70
CA ARG A 84 3.43 -2.83 13.31
C ARG A 84 4.42 -3.76 12.60
N ALA A 85 4.45 -3.73 11.27
CA ALA A 85 5.42 -4.52 10.51
C ALA A 85 6.86 -4.13 10.89
N ALA A 86 7.13 -2.85 11.07
CA ALA A 86 8.43 -2.37 11.50
C ALA A 86 8.78 -2.83 12.92
N GLU A 87 7.84 -2.84 13.86
CA GLU A 87 8.08 -3.40 15.21
C GLU A 87 8.43 -4.90 15.18
N ARG A 88 7.78 -5.66 14.29
CA ARG A 88 7.95 -7.12 14.21
C ARG A 88 9.16 -7.56 13.39
N ALA A 89 9.51 -6.80 12.35
CA ALA A 89 10.60 -7.10 11.44
C ALA A 89 11.93 -6.42 11.81
N ARG A 90 11.96 -5.66 12.92
CA ARG A 90 13.17 -4.96 13.37
C ARG A 90 14.26 -5.95 13.77
N ALA A 91 15.33 -5.99 12.97
CA ALA A 91 16.46 -6.89 13.21
C ALA A 91 17.44 -6.37 14.27
N ASP A 92 17.60 -5.06 14.39
CA ASP A 92 18.55 -4.43 15.32
C ASP A 92 17.88 -3.34 16.15
N ALA A 93 18.07 -3.43 17.47
CA ALA A 93 17.52 -2.49 18.43
C ALA A 93 18.27 -1.15 18.51
N GLN A 94 19.51 -1.09 18.00
CA GLN A 94 20.34 0.12 18.01
C GLN A 94 20.11 1.00 16.77
N THR A 95 19.83 0.39 15.63
CA THR A 95 19.54 1.12 14.38
C THR A 95 18.16 1.79 14.44
N PRO A 96 18.04 3.11 14.24
CA PRO A 96 16.75 3.80 14.21
C PRO A 96 15.81 3.22 13.14
N MET A 97 14.55 3.01 13.52
CA MET A 97 13.52 2.52 12.60
C MET A 97 12.70 3.69 12.06
N ILE A 98 12.58 3.77 10.73
CA ILE A 98 11.75 4.76 10.04
C ILE A 98 10.53 4.05 9.47
N THR A 99 9.34 4.55 9.81
CA THR A 99 8.07 4.10 9.25
C THR A 99 7.54 5.18 8.33
N LEU A 100 7.10 4.79 7.12
CA LEU A 100 6.54 5.73 6.16
C LEU A 100 5.06 5.93 6.45
N ALA A 101 4.69 7.16 6.83
CA ALA A 101 3.29 7.54 6.95
C ALA A 101 2.72 7.85 5.56
N THR A 102 1.97 6.92 4.98
CA THR A 102 1.59 6.97 3.56
C THR A 102 0.28 7.72 3.30
N ALA A 103 -0.51 7.98 4.33
CA ALA A 103 -1.72 8.78 4.21
C ALA A 103 -2.03 9.57 5.50
N HIS A 104 -2.79 10.66 5.33
CA HIS A 104 -3.39 11.37 6.45
C HIS A 104 -4.59 10.59 7.00
N PRO A 105 -4.80 10.50 8.34
CA PRO A 105 -5.90 9.73 8.94
C PRO A 105 -7.30 10.14 8.46
N ALA A 106 -7.50 11.42 8.16
CA ALA A 106 -8.78 11.92 7.62
C ALA A 106 -9.18 11.26 6.29
N LYS A 107 -8.23 10.71 5.52
CA LYS A 107 -8.53 9.97 4.27
C LYS A 107 -9.21 8.62 4.54
N PHE A 108 -9.11 8.10 5.75
CA PHE A 108 -9.61 6.78 6.15
C PHE A 108 -10.39 6.88 7.46
N ALA A 109 -11.31 7.85 7.53
CA ALA A 109 -12.07 8.17 8.73
C ALA A 109 -12.82 6.96 9.32
N GLU A 110 -13.33 6.05 8.49
CA GLU A 110 -14.03 4.85 8.98
C GLU A 110 -13.14 3.96 9.87
N ALA A 111 -11.90 3.71 9.46
CA ALA A 111 -10.96 2.90 10.26
C ALA A 111 -10.60 3.61 11.57
N VAL A 112 -10.40 4.93 11.52
CA VAL A 112 -10.15 5.76 12.70
C VAL A 112 -11.33 5.71 13.67
N VAL A 113 -12.56 5.77 13.16
CA VAL A 113 -13.79 5.67 13.97
C VAL A 113 -13.95 4.27 14.57
N LYS A 114 -13.72 3.21 13.80
CA LYS A 114 -13.70 1.82 14.31
C LYS A 114 -12.62 1.59 15.37
N ALA A 115 -11.50 2.30 15.29
CA ALA A 115 -10.46 2.30 16.31
C ALA A 115 -10.89 3.04 17.61
N GLY A 116 -12.06 3.68 17.65
CA GLY A 116 -12.62 4.31 18.84
C GLY A 116 -12.37 5.81 18.96
N PHE A 117 -12.00 6.47 17.86
CA PHE A 117 -11.79 7.92 17.80
C PHE A 117 -12.96 8.62 17.09
N PRO A 118 -13.23 9.90 17.34
CA PRO A 118 -14.31 10.62 16.65
C PRO A 118 -14.01 10.93 15.17
N GLY A 119 -12.80 10.61 14.68
CA GLY A 119 -12.26 11.06 13.41
C GLY A 119 -11.17 12.12 13.60
N VAL A 120 -10.52 12.51 12.50
CA VAL A 120 -9.51 13.57 12.48
C VAL A 120 -9.99 14.66 11.51
N PRO A 121 -9.94 15.96 11.88
CA PRO A 121 -10.38 17.03 10.99
C PRO A 121 -9.53 17.07 9.71
N LEU A 122 -10.11 17.62 8.65
CA LEU A 122 -9.35 17.97 7.46
C LEU A 122 -8.32 19.08 7.80
N PRO A 123 -7.19 19.14 7.09
CA PRO A 123 -6.26 20.25 7.23
C PRO A 123 -6.97 21.60 6.97
N PRO A 124 -6.59 22.70 7.63
CA PRO A 124 -7.30 23.98 7.53
C PRO A 124 -7.43 24.57 6.11
N HIS A 125 -6.56 24.19 5.16
CA HIS A 125 -6.63 24.64 3.77
C HIS A 125 -7.56 23.76 2.89
N MET A 126 -8.19 22.76 3.49
CA MET A 126 -9.12 21.80 2.87
C MET A 126 -10.41 21.66 3.71
N ASP A 127 -10.71 22.58 4.61
CA ASP A 127 -11.90 22.51 5.47
C ASP A 127 -13.21 22.59 4.67
N ASP A 128 -13.20 23.34 3.57
CA ASP A 128 -14.29 23.47 2.59
C ASP A 128 -14.33 22.35 1.55
N LEU A 129 -13.39 21.38 1.56
CA LEU A 129 -13.20 20.43 0.46
C LEU A 129 -14.47 19.65 0.12
N LEU A 130 -15.26 19.28 1.13
CA LEU A 130 -16.51 18.52 0.98
C LEU A 130 -17.69 19.38 0.50
N GLU A 131 -17.54 20.70 0.48
CA GLU A 131 -18.55 21.66 0.03
C GLU A 131 -18.33 22.12 -1.42
N ARG A 132 -17.16 21.81 -2.00
CA ARG A 132 -16.81 22.20 -3.36
C ARG A 132 -17.64 21.43 -4.38
N GLU A 133 -17.96 22.10 -5.49
CA GLU A 133 -18.69 21.48 -6.61
C GLU A 133 -17.87 20.33 -7.23
N GLU A 134 -18.42 19.13 -7.22
CA GLU A 134 -17.84 17.99 -7.93
C GLU A 134 -18.11 18.10 -9.44
N ARG A 135 -17.07 17.87 -10.25
CA ARG A 135 -17.18 17.85 -11.71
C ARG A 135 -16.73 16.51 -12.26
N TYR A 136 -17.69 15.70 -12.68
CA TYR A 136 -17.45 14.41 -13.33
C TYR A 136 -18.52 14.12 -14.39
N THR A 137 -18.27 13.13 -15.24
CA THR A 137 -19.24 12.62 -16.22
C THR A 137 -19.43 11.14 -15.98
N VAL A 138 -20.68 10.71 -15.80
CA VAL A 138 -21.02 9.30 -15.61
C VAL A 138 -21.10 8.64 -16.99
N LEU A 139 -20.37 7.56 -17.17
CA LEU A 139 -20.34 6.77 -18.41
C LEU A 139 -20.81 5.33 -18.14
N PRO A 140 -21.40 4.65 -19.14
CA PRO A 140 -21.62 3.21 -19.09
C PRO A 140 -20.28 2.47 -18.90
N ALA A 141 -20.33 1.30 -18.25
CA ALA A 141 -19.18 0.42 -18.07
C ALA A 141 -18.81 -0.34 -19.37
N GLU A 142 -18.75 0.38 -20.48
CA GLU A 142 -18.54 -0.13 -21.83
C GLU A 142 -17.27 0.49 -22.42
N LEU A 143 -16.35 -0.36 -22.91
CA LEU A 143 -15.06 0.09 -23.44
C LEU A 143 -15.22 1.15 -24.54
N ALA A 144 -16.20 0.95 -25.43
CA ALA A 144 -16.47 1.85 -26.54
C ALA A 144 -16.88 3.25 -26.08
N GLU A 145 -17.73 3.35 -25.04
CA GLU A 145 -18.20 4.64 -24.52
C GLU A 145 -17.07 5.41 -23.82
N VAL A 146 -16.22 4.72 -23.05
CA VAL A 146 -15.04 5.32 -22.42
C VAL A 146 -14.06 5.82 -23.48
N GLN A 147 -13.75 5.01 -24.50
CA GLN A 147 -12.84 5.39 -25.58
C GLN A 147 -13.36 6.60 -26.37
N LYS A 148 -14.66 6.59 -26.70
CA LYS A 148 -15.32 7.69 -27.40
C LYS A 148 -15.21 8.99 -26.59
N PHE A 149 -15.55 8.96 -25.30
CA PHE A 149 -15.46 10.14 -24.43
C PHE A 149 -14.04 10.72 -24.38
N VAL A 150 -13.02 9.87 -24.24
CA VAL A 150 -11.61 10.30 -24.24
C VAL A 150 -11.22 10.95 -25.57
N VAL A 151 -11.62 10.37 -26.70
CA VAL A 151 -11.34 10.92 -28.04
C VAL A 151 -12.02 12.27 -28.25
N GLU A 152 -13.26 12.43 -27.79
CA GLU A 152 -14.03 13.69 -27.92
C GLU A 152 -13.50 14.82 -27.03
N ASN A 153 -12.77 14.50 -25.94
CA ASN A 153 -12.31 15.48 -24.94
C ASN A 153 -10.78 15.67 -24.87
N ARG A 154 -10.00 14.98 -25.71
CA ARG A 154 -8.55 15.21 -25.80
C ARG A 154 -8.27 16.57 -26.46
N ARG A 155 -7.27 17.29 -25.94
CA ARG A 155 -6.79 18.54 -26.53
C ARG A 155 -5.82 18.29 -27.67
#